data_AF-A0A7S4AKW3-F1
#
_entry.id   AF-A0A7S4AKW3-F1
#
_cell.length_a   1.000
_cell.length_b   1.000
_cell.length_c   1.000
_cell.angle_alpha   90.00
_cell.angle_beta   90.00
_cell.angle_gamma   90.00
#
_symmetry.space_group_name_H-M   'P 1'
#
loop_
_entity.id
_entity.type
_entity.pdbx_description
1 polymer ?
#
loop_
_entity_poly.entity_id
_entity_poly.type
_entity_poly.pdbx_seq_one_letter_code
_entity_poly.pdbx_strand_id
1 'polypeptide(L)'
;MAGSRVHGKSSNSNVLFLLAIGFACTVIHHSSNSIAPVVSSFVYPSGSGKSSVHTTARTIVRQTARTATTTTSSTFSSSVSKLVLRMSEDAEDDDDDMSWLQGPPPDQPEMEIIECDVAIIGGGPAGCTCALYTSRADLSTVILDKNEAIGALAITSHIANYPGVDKAMSGLELLQQMKNQAIEYGTRICDRAQVFMIEIQDDGSSTDSDGDSTDSDTKKDDNTAKSNPYNKVVYTPDYTVKARSLVLATGAMGRSMPYLPGEEKYLGQGVSYCATCDGAFYRGSEVAVFGATGEAMEEAMFLTKFASTVHWITPTDVVGYLERKESGEHKNVEMNSLFDDEVLRDLLNTPNVKHHNRVRLREVEGDVAGVTGVRVQAIGAPEETVIPCEGAFIYGAGGGSKPITDFLGGSGINLDEDGGVITDDTMESTSHKGIFAIGDIRNTPFKQVVVAASDGCVAAMSIEKFLKGRKIIKVDWVHK
;
A
#
# COMPACT_ATOMS: atom_id res chain seq x y z
N MET A 1 30.69 46.49 -27.93
CA MET A 1 30.74 47.97 -27.91
C MET A 1 29.79 48.48 -26.85
N ALA A 2 30.17 49.57 -26.16
CA ALA A 2 29.54 50.29 -25.04
C ALA A 2 28.00 50.16 -24.90
N GLY A 3 27.36 50.09 -23.73
CA GLY A 3 27.69 50.58 -22.39
C GLY A 3 26.66 51.64 -21.99
N SER A 4 25.84 51.43 -20.94
CA SER A 4 25.23 52.51 -20.15
C SER A 4 24.66 51.99 -18.81
N ARG A 5 25.19 52.53 -17.71
CA ARG A 5 24.57 52.56 -16.37
C ARG A 5 23.54 53.69 -16.33
N VAL A 6 22.44 53.51 -15.59
CA VAL A 6 21.81 54.60 -14.83
C VAL A 6 21.42 54.07 -13.45
N HIS A 7 21.91 54.76 -12.41
CA HIS A 7 21.45 54.69 -11.03
C HIS A 7 20.34 55.74 -10.82
N GLY A 8 19.35 55.41 -10.00
CA GLY A 8 18.41 56.37 -9.41
C GLY A 8 17.99 55.90 -8.02
N LYS A 9 18.35 56.66 -6.98
CA LYS A 9 18.12 56.44 -5.55
C LYS A 9 16.90 57.23 -5.05
N SER A 10 16.38 56.80 -3.89
CA SER A 10 15.64 57.56 -2.87
C SER A 10 14.12 57.72 -3.12
N SER A 11 13.21 57.76 -2.13
CA SER A 11 13.28 57.81 -0.67
C SER A 11 11.87 57.59 -0.07
N ASN A 12 11.79 56.97 1.11
CA ASN A 12 10.84 57.15 2.23
C ASN A 12 9.32 57.36 1.99
N SER A 13 8.48 56.53 2.63
CA SER A 13 7.87 56.87 3.95
C SER A 13 6.84 55.84 4.44
N ASN A 14 6.89 55.64 5.76
CA ASN A 14 6.00 54.93 6.68
C ASN A 14 4.49 55.04 6.41
N VAL A 15 3.74 53.95 6.63
CA VAL A 15 2.51 53.96 7.45
C VAL A 15 2.37 52.61 8.17
N LEU A 16 2.30 52.70 9.49
CA LEU A 16 2.00 51.66 10.47
C LEU A 16 0.48 51.64 10.68
N PHE A 17 -0.18 50.47 10.69
CA PHE A 17 -1.52 50.33 11.28
C PHE A 17 -1.58 49.08 12.16
N LEU A 18 -1.67 49.35 13.46
CA LEU A 18 -2.05 48.44 14.54
C LEU A 18 -3.57 48.25 14.52
N LEU A 19 -4.04 47.02 14.68
CA LEU A 19 -5.36 46.75 15.23
C LEU A 19 -5.25 45.53 16.16
N ALA A 20 -5.34 45.82 17.46
CA ALA A 20 -5.48 44.86 18.53
C ALA A 20 -6.97 44.60 18.76
N ILE A 21 -7.36 43.32 18.87
CA ILE A 21 -8.57 42.91 19.57
C ILE A 21 -8.17 41.73 20.45
N GLY A 22 -8.26 41.93 21.77
CA GLY A 22 -8.08 40.89 22.77
C GLY A 22 -9.39 40.19 23.10
N PHE A 23 -9.29 38.93 23.49
CA PHE A 23 -10.21 38.31 24.44
C PHE A 23 -9.42 37.42 25.40
N ALA A 24 -9.78 37.51 26.67
CA ALA A 24 -9.06 36.99 27.81
C ALA A 24 -9.67 35.69 28.37
N CYS A 25 -8.80 34.93 29.05
CA CYS A 25 -9.05 33.93 30.10
C CYS A 25 -9.92 32.71 29.75
N THR A 26 -9.48 31.48 30.03
CA THR A 26 -9.35 30.98 31.41
C THR A 26 -8.36 29.82 31.48
N VAL A 27 -7.39 29.95 32.37
CA VAL A 27 -6.48 28.89 32.82
C VAL A 27 -7.19 28.12 33.92
N ILE A 28 -7.32 26.80 33.78
CA ILE A 28 -7.67 25.90 34.89
C ILE A 28 -6.42 25.13 35.27
N HIS A 29 -5.82 25.55 36.38
CA HIS A 29 -4.90 24.76 37.18
C HIS A 29 -5.71 23.68 37.92
N HIS A 30 -5.27 22.42 37.85
CA HIS A 30 -5.53 21.48 38.94
C HIS A 30 -4.23 20.80 39.34
N SER A 31 -3.78 21.11 40.56
CA SER A 31 -2.67 20.48 41.24
C SER A 31 -3.16 19.33 42.12
N SER A 32 -2.21 18.43 42.41
CA SER A 32 -2.06 17.55 43.58
C SER A 32 -3.02 16.36 43.75
N ASN A 33 -2.46 15.14 43.67
CA ASN A 33 -2.16 14.39 44.89
C ASN A 33 -1.17 13.23 44.67
N SER A 34 -0.08 13.27 45.45
CA SER A 34 0.82 12.16 45.75
C SER A 34 0.10 11.09 46.56
N ILE A 35 0.26 9.81 46.19
CA ILE A 35 0.28 8.69 47.14
C ILE A 35 1.30 7.66 46.65
N ALA A 36 2.38 7.50 47.41
CA ALA A 36 3.21 6.28 47.45
C ALA A 36 2.88 5.52 48.74
N PRO A 37 2.93 4.18 48.72
CA PRO A 37 3.84 3.44 49.60
C PRO A 37 4.58 2.33 48.81
N VAL A 38 5.88 2.03 48.96
CA VAL A 38 6.69 1.59 50.12
C VAL A 38 6.53 0.07 50.44
N VAL A 39 7.58 -0.67 50.02
CA VAL A 39 8.19 -1.98 50.44
C VAL A 39 7.48 -3.34 50.26
N SER A 40 8.16 -4.26 49.55
CA SER A 40 8.77 -5.52 50.04
C SER A 40 9.36 -6.29 48.83
N SER A 41 10.67 -6.44 48.64
CA SER A 41 11.61 -7.31 49.37
C SER A 41 11.16 -8.78 49.43
N PHE A 42 11.50 -9.56 48.40
CA PHE A 42 11.73 -11.00 48.56
C PHE A 42 13.00 -11.42 47.82
N VAL A 43 14.01 -11.74 48.62
CA VAL A 43 15.22 -12.48 48.30
C VAL A 43 15.03 -13.87 48.91
N TYR A 44 15.31 -14.95 48.20
CA TYR A 44 15.86 -16.22 48.71
C TYR A 44 16.42 -17.02 47.48
N PRO A 45 17.34 -17.99 47.65
CA PRO A 45 18.68 -17.94 47.09
C PRO A 45 19.16 -19.30 46.48
N SER A 46 20.40 -19.28 45.99
CA SER A 46 21.43 -20.34 46.09
C SER A 46 21.29 -21.68 45.36
N GLY A 47 22.39 -22.07 44.69
CA GLY A 47 22.76 -23.47 44.42
C GLY A 47 23.44 -23.67 43.06
N SER A 48 24.66 -23.16 42.84
CA SER A 48 25.94 -23.90 42.92
C SER A 48 26.06 -25.14 42.01
N GLY A 49 27.02 -25.14 41.07
CA GLY A 49 27.49 -26.37 40.42
C GLY A 49 28.42 -26.13 39.22
N LYS A 50 29.72 -25.96 39.48
CA LYS A 50 30.80 -26.05 38.49
C LYS A 50 31.01 -27.51 38.06
N SER A 51 31.29 -27.79 36.79
CA SER A 51 32.59 -28.33 36.34
C SER A 51 32.62 -28.67 34.84
N SER A 52 33.70 -28.24 34.23
CA SER A 52 34.25 -28.61 32.92
C SER A 52 34.66 -30.09 32.85
N VAL A 53 34.80 -30.64 31.62
CA VAL A 53 36.07 -31.22 31.08
C VAL A 53 35.85 -32.39 30.09
N HIS A 54 36.53 -32.26 28.93
CA HIS A 54 37.05 -33.23 27.94
C HIS A 54 36.11 -34.16 27.13
N THR A 55 36.07 -34.02 25.80
CA THR A 55 37.04 -34.50 24.77
C THR A 55 37.04 -36.02 24.62
N THR A 56 36.71 -36.53 23.42
CA THR A 56 37.64 -37.25 22.53
C THR A 56 36.90 -37.74 21.27
N ALA A 57 37.43 -37.35 20.11
CA ALA A 57 37.08 -37.90 18.80
C ALA A 57 37.62 -39.33 18.63
N ARG A 58 36.92 -40.19 17.86
CA ARG A 58 37.59 -41.21 17.05
C ARG A 58 36.71 -41.75 15.92
N THR A 59 37.22 -41.51 14.72
CA THR A 59 36.92 -42.03 13.38
C THR A 59 37.12 -43.55 13.26
N ILE A 60 36.22 -44.27 12.55
CA ILE A 60 36.48 -45.51 11.78
C ILE A 60 35.54 -45.51 10.55
N VAL A 61 36.01 -45.15 9.35
CA VAL A 61 36.46 -45.98 8.18
C VAL A 61 35.37 -46.64 7.32
N ARG A 62 35.29 -46.12 6.08
CA ARG A 62 34.98 -46.67 4.73
C ARG A 62 34.57 -48.14 4.57
N GLN A 63 33.58 -48.36 3.67
CA GLN A 63 33.65 -49.21 2.44
C GLN A 63 32.39 -48.94 1.57
N THR A 64 32.47 -48.21 0.46
CA THR A 64 32.59 -48.63 -0.97
C THR A 64 31.48 -49.49 -1.59
N ALA A 65 30.75 -48.85 -2.52
CA ALA A 65 30.38 -49.26 -3.88
C ALA A 65 29.35 -50.39 -4.12
N ARG A 66 28.23 -50.07 -4.80
CA ARG A 66 28.06 -50.34 -6.25
C ARG A 66 26.70 -49.85 -6.79
N THR A 67 26.79 -49.40 -8.03
CA THR A 67 25.77 -49.02 -9.01
C THR A 67 24.83 -50.17 -9.40
N ALA A 68 23.54 -49.86 -9.64
CA ALA A 68 22.72 -50.48 -10.67
C ALA A 68 21.48 -49.63 -10.98
N THR A 69 21.46 -49.04 -12.17
CA THR A 69 20.28 -48.54 -12.88
C THR A 69 19.45 -49.72 -13.40
N THR A 70 18.14 -49.74 -13.15
CA THR A 70 17.19 -50.45 -14.03
C THR A 70 15.81 -49.81 -13.91
N THR A 71 15.37 -49.22 -15.01
CA THR A 71 14.01 -48.77 -15.30
C THR A 71 13.09 -49.98 -15.42
N THR A 72 11.98 -50.03 -14.68
CA THR A 72 10.78 -50.79 -15.08
C THR A 72 9.52 -50.05 -14.65
N SER A 73 8.62 -49.92 -15.62
CA SER A 73 7.25 -49.46 -15.47
C SER A 73 6.43 -50.48 -14.68
N SER A 74 5.59 -50.00 -13.76
CA SER A 74 4.42 -50.78 -13.33
C SER A 74 3.25 -49.84 -13.00
N THR A 75 2.18 -50.08 -13.74
CA THR A 75 0.81 -49.65 -13.49
C THR A 75 0.33 -50.23 -12.16
N PHE A 76 -0.06 -49.37 -11.21
CA PHE A 76 -0.70 -49.81 -9.97
C PHE A 76 -2.20 -49.50 -10.01
N SER A 77 -2.96 -50.59 -9.94
CA SER A 77 -4.42 -50.66 -9.81
C SER A 77 -4.84 -50.22 -8.40
N SER A 78 -5.78 -49.29 -8.32
CA SER A 78 -6.36 -48.79 -7.08
C SER A 78 -7.40 -49.77 -6.54
N SER A 79 -7.03 -50.55 -5.52
CA SER A 79 -7.98 -51.21 -4.63
C SER A 79 -8.19 -50.34 -3.40
N VAL A 80 -9.33 -49.64 -3.37
CA VAL A 80 -9.76 -48.80 -2.25
C VAL A 80 -10.11 -49.71 -1.07
N SER A 81 -9.28 -49.67 -0.02
CA SER A 81 -9.62 -50.25 1.27
C SER A 81 -10.42 -49.21 2.07
N LYS A 82 -11.71 -49.46 2.27
CA LYS A 82 -12.58 -48.68 3.15
C LYS A 82 -12.07 -48.81 4.60
N LEU A 83 -11.33 -47.81 5.06
CA LEU A 83 -11.07 -47.62 6.48
C LEU A 83 -12.31 -46.95 7.09
N VAL A 84 -13.16 -47.74 7.74
CA VAL A 84 -14.32 -47.27 8.51
C VAL A 84 -13.77 -46.64 9.79
N LEU A 85 -13.76 -45.30 9.82
CA LEU A 85 -13.52 -44.51 11.03
C LEU A 85 -14.65 -44.81 12.02
N ARG A 86 -14.29 -45.45 13.13
CA ARG A 86 -15.15 -45.69 14.28
C ARG A 86 -15.24 -44.37 15.04
N MET A 87 -16.37 -43.68 14.89
CA MET A 87 -16.69 -42.47 15.66
C MET A 87 -16.73 -42.87 17.14
N SER A 88 -15.85 -42.28 17.94
CA SER A 88 -15.93 -42.28 19.40
C SER A 88 -16.97 -41.23 19.79
N GLU A 89 -18.13 -41.69 20.25
CA GLU A 89 -19.09 -40.90 21.02
C GLU A 89 -18.47 -40.65 22.39
N ASP A 90 -17.75 -39.54 22.57
CA ASP A 90 -17.33 -38.96 23.86
C ASP A 90 -16.66 -37.60 23.60
N ALA A 91 -17.35 -36.71 22.88
CA ALA A 91 -17.04 -35.28 22.87
C ALA A 91 -18.19 -34.59 23.59
N GLU A 92 -17.91 -34.11 24.80
CA GLU A 92 -18.84 -33.28 25.55
C GLU A 92 -19.17 -32.04 24.72
N ASP A 93 -20.46 -31.74 24.60
CA ASP A 93 -21.00 -30.60 23.88
C ASP A 93 -20.53 -29.29 24.54
N ASP A 94 -19.42 -28.72 24.07
CA ASP A 94 -19.08 -27.30 24.25
C ASP A 94 -19.89 -26.47 23.22
N ASP A 95 -21.21 -26.58 23.29
CA ASP A 95 -22.15 -25.64 22.69
C ASP A 95 -22.19 -24.39 23.59
N ASP A 96 -21.35 -23.37 23.31
CA ASP A 96 -21.65 -21.94 23.56
C ASP A 96 -20.40 -21.03 23.39
N ASP A 97 -19.82 -20.96 22.18
CA ASP A 97 -19.22 -19.69 21.73
C ASP A 97 -19.24 -19.56 20.20
N MET A 98 -20.45 -19.49 19.65
CA MET A 98 -20.69 -19.11 18.26
C MET A 98 -20.77 -17.57 18.11
N SER A 99 -20.05 -16.80 18.94
CA SER A 99 -20.05 -15.34 18.86
C SER A 99 -19.47 -14.81 17.53
N TRP A 100 -18.63 -15.60 16.86
CA TRP A 100 -18.08 -15.27 15.53
C TRP A 100 -19.09 -15.40 14.37
N LEU A 101 -20.25 -16.03 14.60
CA LEU A 101 -21.37 -16.14 13.66
C LEU A 101 -22.30 -14.93 13.73
N GLN A 102 -22.22 -14.16 14.83
CA GLN A 102 -22.78 -12.82 14.85
C GLN A 102 -21.88 -12.00 13.93
N GLY A 103 -22.47 -11.38 12.91
CA GLY A 103 -21.74 -10.57 11.94
C GLY A 103 -20.84 -9.51 12.60
N PRO A 104 -20.07 -8.75 11.81
CA PRO A 104 -19.10 -7.80 12.33
C PRO A 104 -19.67 -6.99 13.52
N PRO A 105 -18.86 -6.76 14.58
CA PRO A 105 -19.27 -6.02 15.77
C PRO A 105 -20.10 -4.78 15.41
N PRO A 106 -21.16 -4.46 16.17
CA PRO A 106 -22.12 -3.41 15.84
C PRO A 106 -21.52 -1.99 15.80
N ASP A 107 -20.25 -1.84 16.21
CA ASP A 107 -19.45 -0.63 16.20
C ASP A 107 -18.41 -0.58 15.06
N GLN A 108 -18.38 -1.57 14.16
CA GLN A 108 -17.56 -1.45 12.94
C GLN A 108 -18.14 -0.38 12.02
N PRO A 109 -17.30 0.53 11.48
CA PRO A 109 -17.76 1.47 10.48
C PRO A 109 -18.30 0.69 9.27
N GLU A 110 -19.56 0.95 8.89
CA GLU A 110 -20.10 0.39 7.65
C GLU A 110 -19.25 0.86 6.47
N MET A 111 -18.88 -0.08 5.60
CA MET A 111 -18.16 0.21 4.36
C MET A 111 -18.93 1.26 3.55
N GLU A 112 -18.31 2.43 3.34
CA GLU A 112 -18.97 3.52 2.65
C GLU A 112 -18.95 3.28 1.13
N ILE A 113 -20.11 3.35 0.50
CA ILE A 113 -20.22 3.30 -0.97
C ILE A 113 -20.22 4.72 -1.52
N ILE A 114 -19.26 5.02 -2.39
CA ILE A 114 -19.09 6.33 -3.02
C ILE A 114 -19.37 6.20 -4.52
N GLU A 115 -20.34 6.95 -5.04
CA GLU A 115 -20.58 7.08 -6.48
C GLU A 115 -20.01 8.40 -6.99
N CYS A 116 -19.15 8.36 -8.02
CA CYS A 116 -18.51 9.55 -8.57
C CYS A 116 -18.35 9.49 -10.09
N ASP A 117 -18.15 10.65 -10.73
CA ASP A 117 -17.86 10.70 -12.16
C ASP A 117 -16.45 10.15 -12.44
N VAL A 118 -15.49 10.49 -11.58
CA VAL A 118 -14.07 10.15 -11.75
C VAL A 118 -13.50 9.63 -10.44
N ALA A 119 -13.02 8.39 -10.44
CA ALA A 119 -12.18 7.85 -9.36
C ALA A 119 -10.71 7.86 -9.80
N ILE A 120 -9.83 8.36 -8.94
CA ILE A 120 -8.39 8.46 -9.18
C ILE A 120 -7.66 7.66 -8.10
N ILE A 121 -6.94 6.61 -8.51
CA ILE A 121 -6.14 5.78 -7.60
C ILE A 121 -4.72 6.36 -7.57
N GLY A 122 -4.39 7.06 -6.48
CA GLY A 122 -3.07 7.66 -6.24
C GLY A 122 -3.11 9.19 -6.09
N GLY A 123 -2.69 9.68 -4.92
CA GLY A 123 -2.65 11.10 -4.57
C GLY A 123 -1.37 11.85 -4.96
N GLY A 124 -0.61 11.36 -5.95
CA GLY A 124 0.61 12.00 -6.43
C GLY A 124 0.38 13.21 -7.35
N PRO A 125 1.43 13.81 -7.93
CA PRO A 125 1.30 14.98 -8.81
C PRO A 125 0.38 14.76 -10.02
N ALA A 126 0.44 13.57 -10.63
CA ALA A 126 -0.43 13.22 -11.75
C ALA A 126 -1.91 13.18 -11.32
N GLY A 127 -2.20 12.44 -10.25
CA GLY A 127 -3.55 12.31 -9.70
C GLY A 127 -4.13 13.64 -9.23
N CYS A 128 -3.37 14.42 -8.46
CA CYS A 128 -3.79 15.76 -8.02
C CYS A 128 -4.05 16.70 -9.20
N THR A 129 -3.22 16.67 -10.25
CA THR A 129 -3.45 17.51 -11.43
C THR A 129 -4.71 17.07 -12.17
N CYS A 130 -4.91 15.76 -12.36
CA CYS A 130 -6.13 15.24 -12.98
C CYS A 130 -7.38 15.62 -12.18
N ALA A 131 -7.31 15.52 -10.85
CA ALA A 131 -8.38 15.88 -9.95
C ALA A 131 -8.73 17.37 -10.03
N LEU A 132 -7.72 18.25 -9.99
CA LEU A 132 -7.91 19.68 -10.15
C LEU A 132 -8.71 20.01 -11.43
N TYR A 133 -8.33 19.44 -12.57
CA TYR A 133 -8.99 19.75 -13.84
C TYR A 133 -10.38 19.10 -13.98
N THR A 134 -10.57 17.89 -13.48
CA THR A 134 -11.88 17.22 -13.52
C THR A 134 -12.88 17.91 -12.58
N SER A 135 -12.47 18.28 -11.37
CA SER A 135 -13.31 19.03 -10.43
C SER A 135 -13.65 20.42 -10.95
N ARG A 136 -12.69 21.12 -11.59
CA ARG A 136 -12.96 22.39 -12.30
C ARG A 136 -13.92 22.26 -13.48
N ALA A 137 -14.07 21.07 -14.04
CA ALA A 137 -15.04 20.77 -15.08
C ALA A 137 -16.43 20.38 -14.54
N ASP A 138 -16.65 20.57 -13.23
CA ASP A 138 -17.89 20.24 -12.51
C ASP A 138 -18.21 18.74 -12.53
N LEU A 139 -17.15 17.91 -12.46
CA LEU A 139 -17.27 16.46 -12.29
C LEU A 139 -17.09 16.10 -10.82
N SER A 140 -17.89 15.15 -10.32
CA SER A 140 -17.68 14.56 -9.00
C SER A 140 -16.41 13.70 -9.02
N THR A 141 -15.34 14.19 -8.41
CA THR A 141 -14.03 13.53 -8.42
C THR A 141 -13.59 13.07 -7.04
N VAL A 142 -13.10 11.84 -6.97
CA VAL A 142 -12.57 11.20 -5.75
C VAL A 142 -11.13 10.76 -5.99
N ILE A 143 -10.22 11.13 -5.10
CA ILE A 143 -8.87 10.55 -5.00
C ILE A 143 -8.87 9.50 -3.89
N LEU A 144 -8.40 8.30 -4.19
CA LEU A 144 -8.04 7.28 -3.22
C LEU A 144 -6.54 7.36 -2.98
N ASP A 145 -6.15 7.85 -1.81
CA ASP A 145 -4.75 8.04 -1.45
C ASP A 145 -4.36 7.11 -0.30
N LYS A 146 -3.44 6.19 -0.59
CA LYS A 146 -2.98 5.18 0.38
C LYS A 146 -2.26 5.83 1.55
N ASN A 147 -1.41 6.82 1.28
CA ASN A 147 -0.67 7.53 2.33
C ASN A 147 -0.13 8.86 1.80
N GLU A 148 -0.50 9.94 2.48
CA GLU A 148 -0.18 11.31 2.07
C GLU A 148 1.30 11.69 2.14
N ALA A 149 2.08 10.97 2.96
CA ALA A 149 3.51 11.18 3.14
C ALA A 149 4.35 10.23 2.28
N ILE A 150 3.72 9.35 1.50
CA ILE A 150 4.40 8.34 0.69
C ILE A 150 4.24 8.67 -0.80
N GLY A 151 5.36 8.61 -1.51
CA GLY A 151 5.45 8.91 -2.94
C GLY A 151 6.76 9.62 -3.28
N ALA A 152 7.21 9.48 -4.52
CA ALA A 152 8.56 9.89 -4.92
C ALA A 152 8.81 11.38 -4.68
N LEU A 153 7.77 12.19 -4.86
CA LEU A 153 7.81 13.61 -4.58
C LEU A 153 7.84 13.89 -3.07
N ALA A 154 6.92 13.33 -2.28
CA ALA A 154 6.77 13.64 -0.85
C ALA A 154 8.04 13.44 -0.03
N ILE A 155 8.86 12.44 -0.37
CA ILE A 155 10.13 12.15 0.33
C ILE A 155 11.30 13.06 -0.07
N THR A 156 11.12 13.92 -1.08
CA THR A 156 12.20 14.78 -1.59
C THR A 156 12.35 16.02 -0.72
N SER A 157 13.56 16.26 -0.21
CA SER A 157 13.84 17.39 0.68
C SER A 157 13.78 18.75 -0.01
N HIS A 158 14.11 18.83 -1.31
CA HIS A 158 14.16 20.08 -2.04
C HIS A 158 13.87 19.90 -3.54
N ILE A 159 12.98 20.74 -4.09
CA ILE A 159 12.59 20.74 -5.51
C ILE A 159 13.13 21.99 -6.21
N ALA A 160 14.08 21.79 -7.12
CA ALA A 160 14.70 22.88 -7.89
C ALA A 160 14.23 22.95 -9.35
N ASN A 161 13.52 21.93 -9.83
CA ASN A 161 13.24 21.70 -11.24
C ASN A 161 11.74 21.69 -11.59
N TYR A 162 10.85 22.05 -10.66
CA TYR A 162 9.45 22.31 -10.96
C TYR A 162 9.24 23.82 -11.16
N PRO A 163 8.85 24.30 -12.36
CA PRO A 163 8.69 25.73 -12.59
C PRO A 163 7.65 26.36 -11.67
N GLY A 164 7.97 27.52 -11.08
CA GLY A 164 7.04 28.30 -10.25
C GLY A 164 7.14 28.04 -8.73
N VAL A 165 8.04 27.15 -8.28
CA VAL A 165 8.32 26.97 -6.84
C VAL A 165 9.56 27.74 -6.41
N ASP A 166 9.63 28.09 -5.13
CA ASP A 166 10.82 28.70 -4.51
C ASP A 166 11.91 27.64 -4.27
N LYS A 167 13.17 28.09 -4.17
CA LYS A 167 14.34 27.31 -3.77
C LYS A 167 14.28 26.81 -2.32
N ALA A 168 13.23 27.05 -1.56
CA ALA A 168 13.07 26.43 -0.25
C ALA A 168 12.06 25.27 -0.27
N MET A 169 11.33 25.10 -1.39
CA MET A 169 10.20 24.19 -1.48
C MET A 169 10.65 22.73 -1.34
N SER A 170 10.13 22.05 -0.33
CA SER A 170 10.22 20.60 -0.22
C SER A 170 9.21 19.90 -1.14
N GLY A 171 9.43 18.63 -1.42
CA GLY A 171 8.50 17.84 -2.21
C GLY A 171 7.16 17.62 -1.52
N LEU A 172 7.16 17.43 -0.19
CA LEU A 172 5.94 17.31 0.61
C LEU A 172 5.08 18.58 0.55
N GLU A 173 5.69 19.76 0.74
CA GLU A 173 4.98 21.05 0.65
C GLU A 173 4.36 21.27 -0.73
N LEU A 174 5.10 20.95 -1.81
CA LEU A 174 4.58 21.04 -3.17
C LEU A 174 3.39 20.09 -3.38
N LEU A 175 3.48 18.86 -2.90
CA LEU A 175 2.40 17.88 -3.03
C LEU A 175 1.15 18.32 -2.25
N GLN A 176 1.32 18.81 -1.02
CA GLN A 176 0.24 19.37 -0.21
C GLN A 176 -0.42 20.55 -0.92
N GLN A 177 0.36 21.43 -1.56
CA GLN A 177 -0.19 22.53 -2.36
C GLN A 177 -1.03 22.02 -3.53
N MET A 178 -0.59 20.98 -4.25
CA MET A 178 -1.36 20.37 -5.34
C MET A 178 -2.67 19.74 -4.84
N LYS A 179 -2.64 19.04 -3.69
CA LYS A 179 -3.84 18.47 -3.04
C LYS A 179 -4.83 19.56 -2.65
N ASN A 180 -4.34 20.61 -1.98
CA ASN A 180 -5.18 21.73 -1.54
C ASN A 180 -5.88 22.40 -2.72
N GLN A 181 -5.17 22.60 -3.84
CA GLN A 181 -5.80 23.12 -5.06
C GLN A 181 -6.94 22.21 -5.55
N ALA A 182 -6.74 20.89 -5.58
CA ALA A 182 -7.79 19.96 -5.99
C ALA A 182 -9.00 20.02 -5.02
N ILE A 183 -8.76 20.08 -3.72
CA ILE A 183 -9.81 20.18 -2.67
C ILE A 183 -10.59 21.49 -2.79
N GLU A 184 -9.93 22.62 -3.05
CA GLU A 184 -10.57 23.94 -3.21
C GLU A 184 -11.63 23.96 -4.33
N TYR A 185 -11.48 23.09 -5.35
CA TYR A 185 -12.45 22.94 -6.43
C TYR A 185 -13.44 21.78 -6.24
N GLY A 186 -13.48 21.17 -5.06
CA GLY A 186 -14.49 20.16 -4.69
C GLY A 186 -14.05 18.70 -4.83
N THR A 187 -12.75 18.43 -5.02
CA THR A 187 -12.24 17.04 -5.00
C THR A 187 -12.38 16.45 -3.59
N ARG A 188 -12.96 15.25 -3.50
CA ARG A 188 -12.92 14.45 -2.27
C ARG A 188 -11.64 13.62 -2.23
N ILE A 189 -10.87 13.71 -1.17
CA ILE A 189 -9.73 12.81 -0.92
C ILE A 189 -10.13 11.82 0.17
N CYS A 190 -10.01 10.53 -0.14
CA CYS A 190 -10.13 9.45 0.81
C CYS A 190 -8.71 9.08 1.27
N ASP A 191 -8.35 9.59 2.45
CA ASP A 191 -7.05 9.31 3.07
C ASP A 191 -6.98 7.88 3.57
N ARG A 192 -5.76 7.31 3.56
CA ARG A 192 -5.49 5.91 3.96
C ARG A 192 -6.28 4.88 3.15
N ALA A 193 -6.72 5.23 1.95
CA ALA A 193 -7.49 4.36 1.09
C ALA A 193 -6.56 3.47 0.24
N GLN A 194 -6.17 2.32 0.78
CA GLN A 194 -5.42 1.32 0.02
C GLN A 194 -6.35 0.56 -0.92
N VAL A 195 -6.12 0.70 -2.23
CA VAL A 195 -6.80 -0.11 -3.24
C VAL A 195 -6.13 -1.47 -3.33
N PHE A 196 -6.92 -2.53 -3.19
CA PHE A 196 -6.44 -3.92 -3.37
C PHE A 196 -7.01 -4.59 -4.62
N MET A 197 -8.12 -4.11 -5.16
CA MET A 197 -8.75 -4.68 -6.35
C MET A 197 -9.58 -3.65 -7.11
N ILE A 198 -9.65 -3.82 -8.42
CA ILE A 198 -10.64 -3.14 -9.27
C ILE A 198 -11.46 -4.17 -10.05
N GLU A 199 -12.70 -3.80 -10.35
CA GLU A 199 -13.60 -4.57 -11.21
C GLU A 199 -14.15 -3.66 -12.31
N ILE A 200 -14.10 -4.15 -13.54
CA ILE A 200 -14.63 -3.45 -14.71
C ILE A 200 -15.82 -4.25 -15.19
N GLN A 201 -17.01 -3.67 -15.07
CA GLN A 201 -18.25 -4.30 -15.48
C GLN A 201 -18.56 -3.91 -16.93
N ASP A 202 -18.97 -4.90 -17.73
CA ASP A 202 -19.40 -4.66 -19.10
C ASP A 202 -20.59 -3.70 -19.13
N ASP A 203 -20.54 -2.75 -20.05
CA ASP A 203 -21.61 -1.76 -20.24
C ASP A 203 -22.86 -2.34 -20.93
N GLY A 204 -22.91 -3.66 -21.11
CA GLY A 204 -23.98 -4.38 -21.80
C GLY A 204 -24.09 -4.01 -23.29
N SER A 205 -23.16 -3.21 -23.83
CA SER A 205 -23.13 -2.86 -25.25
C SER A 205 -22.26 -3.86 -26.02
N SER A 206 -22.68 -5.12 -26.03
CA SER A 206 -22.28 -6.02 -27.11
C SER A 206 -22.79 -5.39 -28.41
N THR A 207 -21.89 -4.75 -29.16
CA THR A 207 -22.13 -4.46 -30.56
C THR A 207 -22.26 -5.79 -31.28
N ASP A 208 -23.50 -6.22 -31.50
CA ASP A 208 -23.85 -7.20 -32.52
C ASP A 208 -23.50 -6.58 -33.89
N SER A 209 -22.23 -6.60 -34.24
CA SER A 209 -21.77 -6.43 -35.60
C SER A 209 -21.58 -7.82 -36.19
N ASP A 210 -22.68 -8.36 -36.75
CA ASP A 210 -22.71 -9.08 -38.03
C ASP A 210 -24.08 -9.77 -38.18
N GLY A 211 -24.91 -9.25 -39.08
CA GLY A 211 -26.24 -9.81 -39.33
C GLY A 211 -27.09 -8.94 -40.25
N ASP A 212 -26.74 -8.92 -41.52
CA ASP A 212 -27.63 -8.58 -42.64
C ASP A 212 -29.03 -9.20 -42.45
N SER A 213 -30.08 -8.38 -42.35
CA SER A 213 -31.39 -8.70 -42.92
C SER A 213 -32.34 -7.50 -42.90
N THR A 214 -33.03 -7.37 -44.02
CA THR A 214 -34.04 -6.40 -44.39
C THR A 214 -35.37 -6.56 -43.64
N ASP A 215 -36.06 -5.43 -43.46
CA ASP A 215 -37.49 -5.25 -43.20
C ASP A 215 -38.16 -6.01 -42.04
N SER A 216 -38.60 -5.26 -41.03
CA SER A 216 -40.05 -5.13 -40.74
C SER A 216 -40.32 -4.28 -39.50
N ASP A 217 -41.31 -3.39 -39.65
CA ASP A 217 -41.94 -2.60 -38.60
C ASP A 217 -42.34 -3.46 -37.39
N THR A 218 -41.57 -3.37 -36.31
CA THR A 218 -42.03 -3.80 -34.99
C THR A 218 -41.68 -2.71 -33.99
N LYS A 219 -42.69 -2.13 -33.34
CA LYS A 219 -42.52 -1.20 -32.22
C LYS A 219 -41.65 -1.87 -31.16
N LYS A 220 -40.41 -1.39 -31.01
CA LYS A 220 -39.54 -1.75 -29.90
C LYS A 220 -40.11 -1.11 -28.64
N ASP A 221 -40.57 -1.96 -27.72
CA ASP A 221 -40.87 -1.56 -26.35
C ASP A 221 -39.61 -0.95 -25.72
N ASP A 222 -39.75 0.28 -25.24
CA ASP A 222 -38.68 1.18 -24.77
C ASP A 222 -38.20 0.82 -23.36
N ASN A 223 -37.80 -0.44 -23.17
CA ASN A 223 -37.22 -0.95 -21.91
C ASN A 223 -35.77 -1.43 -22.15
N THR A 224 -35.01 -0.62 -22.88
CA THR A 224 -33.55 -0.75 -22.95
C THR A 224 -33.03 -0.48 -21.54
N ALA A 225 -32.59 -1.52 -20.83
CA ALA A 225 -31.94 -1.39 -19.54
C ALA A 225 -30.85 -0.32 -19.66
N LYS A 226 -31.05 0.84 -19.00
CA LYS A 226 -30.04 1.90 -18.96
C LYS A 226 -28.77 1.27 -18.43
N SER A 227 -27.71 1.24 -19.23
CA SER A 227 -26.41 0.76 -18.79
C SER A 227 -26.03 1.51 -17.51
N ASN A 228 -25.64 0.77 -16.47
CA ASN A 228 -25.19 1.38 -15.23
C ASN A 228 -23.97 2.26 -15.57
N PRO A 229 -24.05 3.59 -15.41
CA PRO A 229 -22.94 4.45 -15.80
C PRO A 229 -21.74 4.26 -14.86
N TYR A 230 -21.94 3.74 -13.64
CA TYR A 230 -20.89 3.48 -12.66
C TYR A 230 -20.40 2.03 -12.74
N ASN A 231 -19.78 1.68 -13.86
CA ASN A 231 -19.32 0.32 -14.17
C ASN A 231 -17.82 0.09 -13.91
N LYS A 232 -17.13 1.01 -13.24
CA LYS A 232 -15.77 0.79 -12.73
C LYS A 232 -15.83 0.81 -11.21
N VAL A 233 -15.54 -0.30 -10.56
CA VAL A 233 -15.61 -0.45 -9.11
C VAL A 233 -14.21 -0.60 -8.55
N VAL A 234 -13.91 0.16 -7.50
CA VAL A 234 -12.64 0.16 -6.79
C VAL A 234 -12.89 -0.25 -5.35
N TYR A 235 -12.16 -1.26 -4.88
CA TYR A 235 -12.32 -1.82 -3.55
C TYR A 235 -11.16 -1.41 -2.65
N THR A 236 -11.51 -0.87 -1.48
CA THR A 236 -10.60 -0.58 -0.37
C THR A 236 -11.20 -1.15 0.93
N PRO A 237 -10.43 -1.20 2.04
CA PRO A 237 -10.96 -1.67 3.32
C PRO A 237 -12.20 -0.90 3.78
N ASP A 238 -12.16 0.43 3.62
CA ASP A 238 -13.16 1.34 4.21
C ASP A 238 -14.18 1.85 3.18
N TYR A 239 -13.85 1.80 1.88
CA TYR A 239 -14.63 2.39 0.80
C TYR A 239 -14.83 1.41 -0.35
N THR A 240 -16.03 1.41 -0.93
CA THR A 240 -16.26 0.91 -2.29
C THR A 240 -16.59 2.09 -3.19
N VAL A 241 -15.73 2.41 -4.14
CA VAL A 241 -15.95 3.52 -5.08
C VAL A 241 -16.46 2.97 -6.41
N LYS A 242 -17.64 3.43 -6.84
CA LYS A 242 -18.20 3.14 -8.16
C LYS A 242 -18.10 4.40 -9.02
N ALA A 243 -17.39 4.30 -10.13
CA ALA A 243 -17.05 5.43 -10.97
C ALA A 243 -17.48 5.23 -12.43
N ARG A 244 -17.79 6.35 -13.10
CA ARG A 244 -18.03 6.37 -14.55
C ARG A 244 -16.73 6.32 -15.35
N SER A 245 -15.67 6.90 -14.79
CA SER A 245 -14.31 6.86 -15.32
C SER A 245 -13.32 6.53 -14.20
N LEU A 246 -12.30 5.73 -14.51
CA LEU A 246 -11.25 5.34 -13.57
C LEU A 246 -9.88 5.87 -14.05
N VAL A 247 -9.07 6.38 -13.13
CA VAL A 247 -7.72 6.88 -13.42
C VAL A 247 -6.71 6.16 -12.52
N LEU A 248 -5.72 5.53 -13.16
CA LEU A 248 -4.61 4.84 -12.51
C LEU A 248 -3.42 5.79 -12.42
N ALA A 249 -3.08 6.22 -11.20
CA ALA A 249 -2.06 7.24 -10.94
C ALA A 249 -1.12 6.86 -9.79
N THR A 250 -0.90 5.56 -9.59
CA THR A 250 -0.13 5.00 -8.45
C THR A 250 1.39 5.20 -8.57
N GLY A 251 1.89 5.59 -9.74
CA GLY A 251 3.32 5.85 -9.97
C GLY A 251 4.16 4.57 -10.06
N ALA A 252 5.48 4.73 -9.89
CA ALA A 252 6.46 3.66 -10.10
C ALA A 252 7.47 3.47 -8.96
N MET A 253 7.01 3.62 -7.72
CA MET A 253 7.75 3.18 -6.53
C MET A 253 7.41 1.74 -6.13
N GLY A 254 6.93 0.95 -7.09
CA GLY A 254 6.64 -0.46 -6.91
C GLY A 254 7.91 -1.28 -6.71
N ARG A 255 7.73 -2.53 -6.33
CA ARG A 255 8.83 -3.39 -5.90
C ARG A 255 9.74 -3.73 -7.10
N SER A 256 11.02 -3.37 -7.01
CA SER A 256 12.03 -3.78 -8.01
C SER A 256 12.58 -5.18 -7.76
N MET A 257 12.40 -5.70 -6.54
CA MET A 257 12.81 -7.05 -6.22
C MET A 257 11.77 -8.02 -6.79
N PRO A 258 12.20 -9.14 -7.41
CA PRO A 258 11.28 -10.22 -7.71
C PRO A 258 10.62 -10.71 -6.41
N TYR A 259 9.43 -11.30 -6.55
CA TYR A 259 8.77 -11.97 -5.43
C TYR A 259 9.75 -12.89 -4.71
N LEU A 260 9.69 -12.87 -3.38
CA LEU A 260 10.43 -13.85 -2.60
C LEU A 260 9.87 -15.25 -2.93
N PRO A 261 10.71 -16.30 -2.90
CA PRO A 261 10.21 -17.67 -2.97
C PRO A 261 9.01 -17.87 -2.03
N GLY A 262 7.93 -18.44 -2.58
CA GLY A 262 6.66 -18.65 -1.87
C GLY A 262 5.73 -17.44 -1.78
N GLU A 263 6.22 -16.22 -1.94
CA GLU A 263 5.40 -15.00 -1.79
C GLU A 263 4.22 -14.97 -2.77
N GLU A 264 4.49 -15.11 -4.08
CA GLU A 264 3.44 -15.13 -5.12
C GLU A 264 2.52 -16.36 -4.97
N LYS A 265 3.09 -17.49 -4.58
CA LYS A 265 2.37 -18.77 -4.46
C LYS A 265 1.29 -18.70 -3.36
N TYR A 266 1.60 -18.06 -2.24
CA TYR A 266 0.70 -17.98 -1.09
C TYR A 266 -0.01 -16.62 -0.99
N LEU A 267 0.02 -15.81 -2.05
CA LEU A 267 -0.71 -14.54 -2.11
C LEU A 267 -2.21 -14.80 -1.99
N GLY A 268 -2.86 -14.15 -1.01
CA GLY A 268 -4.27 -14.41 -0.66
C GLY A 268 -4.50 -15.74 0.09
N GLN A 269 -3.45 -16.48 0.41
CA GLN A 269 -3.45 -17.73 1.18
C GLN A 269 -2.47 -17.67 2.36
N GLY A 270 -2.45 -16.53 3.05
CA GLY A 270 -1.50 -16.26 4.13
C GLY A 270 -0.53 -15.11 3.84
N VAL A 271 -0.19 -14.87 2.57
CA VAL A 271 0.57 -13.66 2.18
C VAL A 271 -0.38 -12.52 1.89
N SER A 272 -0.11 -11.36 2.49
CA SER A 272 -0.88 -10.13 2.31
C SER A 272 0.01 -8.90 2.18
N TYR A 273 -0.55 -7.87 1.55
CA TYR A 273 0.04 -6.53 1.45
C TYR A 273 -0.83 -5.46 2.13
N CYS A 274 -1.85 -5.88 2.89
CA CYS A 274 -2.84 -5.00 3.51
C CYS A 274 -3.27 -5.59 4.87
N ALA A 275 -2.67 -5.12 5.96
CA ALA A 275 -3.02 -5.54 7.31
C ALA A 275 -4.43 -5.11 7.68
N THR A 276 -4.86 -3.94 7.20
CA THR A 276 -6.22 -3.45 7.41
C THR A 276 -7.28 -4.34 6.78
N CYS A 277 -7.00 -4.91 5.61
CA CYS A 277 -7.88 -5.84 4.92
C CYS A 277 -7.96 -7.20 5.63
N ASP A 278 -6.78 -7.81 5.87
CA ASP A 278 -6.72 -9.24 6.21
C ASP A 278 -6.43 -9.50 7.69
N GLY A 279 -6.04 -8.48 8.45
CA GLY A 279 -5.58 -8.62 9.84
C GLY A 279 -6.61 -9.28 10.75
N ALA A 280 -7.90 -9.06 10.51
CA ALA A 280 -8.98 -9.66 11.29
C ALA A 280 -9.05 -11.19 11.19
N PHE A 281 -8.60 -11.78 10.07
CA PHE A 281 -8.59 -13.24 9.88
C PHE A 281 -7.52 -13.95 10.74
N TYR A 282 -6.51 -13.22 11.22
CA TYR A 282 -5.42 -13.75 12.03
C TYR A 282 -5.62 -13.53 13.53
N ARG A 283 -6.88 -13.47 13.98
CA ARG A 283 -7.19 -13.28 15.40
C ARG A 283 -6.65 -14.44 16.23
N GLY A 284 -5.76 -14.14 17.17
CA GLY A 284 -5.12 -15.15 18.02
C GLY A 284 -3.96 -15.91 17.36
N SER A 285 -3.72 -15.71 16.06
CA SER A 285 -2.62 -16.33 15.32
C SER A 285 -1.32 -15.53 15.44
N GLU A 286 -0.19 -16.17 15.16
CA GLU A 286 1.10 -15.49 14.99
C GLU A 286 1.28 -15.05 13.54
N VAL A 287 1.69 -13.80 13.32
CA VAL A 287 1.90 -13.22 11.98
C VAL A 287 3.29 -12.63 11.85
N ALA A 288 3.87 -12.69 10.64
CA ALA A 288 5.11 -12.03 10.30
C ALA A 288 4.85 -10.74 9.53
N VAL A 289 5.58 -9.67 9.86
CA VAL A 289 5.56 -8.40 9.12
C VAL A 289 6.98 -8.10 8.67
N PHE A 290 7.22 -8.05 7.36
CA PHE A 290 8.53 -7.74 6.80
C PHE A 290 8.58 -6.31 6.26
N GLY A 291 9.53 -5.52 6.76
CA GLY A 291 9.72 -4.14 6.29
C GLY A 291 10.07 -3.21 7.43
N ALA A 292 10.69 -2.07 7.11
CA ALA A 292 11.09 -1.07 8.10
C ALA A 292 10.59 0.34 7.76
N THR A 293 9.78 0.49 6.71
CA THR A 293 9.21 1.79 6.33
C THR A 293 8.17 2.24 7.37
N GLY A 294 7.81 3.53 7.36
CA GLY A 294 6.69 4.05 8.18
C GLY A 294 5.42 3.21 8.03
N GLU A 295 5.03 2.90 6.80
CA GLU A 295 3.92 1.99 6.48
C GLU A 295 4.07 0.62 7.16
N ALA A 296 5.23 -0.04 7.03
CA ALA A 296 5.44 -1.34 7.64
C ALA A 296 5.25 -1.29 9.17
N MET A 297 5.63 -0.17 9.80
CA MET A 297 5.46 0.03 11.24
C MET A 297 4.00 0.30 11.63
N GLU A 298 3.29 1.14 10.88
CA GLU A 298 1.86 1.40 11.09
C GLU A 298 1.01 0.13 10.91
N GLU A 299 1.29 -0.64 9.87
CA GLU A 299 0.60 -1.89 9.57
C GLU A 299 0.94 -2.99 10.60
N ALA A 300 2.21 -3.07 11.04
CA ALA A 300 2.60 -3.94 12.15
C ALA A 300 1.85 -3.57 13.43
N MET A 301 1.77 -2.27 13.76
CA MET A 301 1.03 -1.77 14.91
C MET A 301 -0.46 -2.11 14.80
N PHE A 302 -1.05 -1.98 13.62
CA PHE A 302 -2.46 -2.35 13.40
C PHE A 302 -2.72 -3.83 13.67
N LEU A 303 -1.83 -4.74 13.22
CA LEU A 303 -1.96 -6.18 13.44
C LEU A 303 -1.93 -6.59 14.91
N THR A 304 -1.29 -5.80 15.78
CA THR A 304 -1.25 -6.07 17.23
C THR A 304 -2.62 -6.13 17.88
N LYS A 305 -3.65 -5.56 17.24
CA LYS A 305 -5.05 -5.61 17.71
C LYS A 305 -5.72 -6.97 17.53
N PHE A 306 -5.17 -7.82 16.66
CA PHE A 306 -5.76 -9.10 16.26
C PHE A 306 -4.84 -10.28 16.58
N ALA A 307 -3.57 -10.19 16.16
CA ALA A 307 -2.61 -11.26 16.29
C ALA A 307 -2.15 -11.47 17.74
N SER A 308 -1.91 -12.73 18.12
CA SER A 308 -1.32 -13.05 19.42
C SER A 308 0.15 -12.64 19.50
N THR A 309 0.87 -12.75 18.39
CA THR A 309 2.26 -12.28 18.22
C THR A 309 2.45 -11.67 16.83
N VAL A 310 3.08 -10.50 16.77
CA VAL A 310 3.56 -9.87 15.52
C VAL A 310 5.09 -10.00 15.46
N HIS A 311 5.58 -10.86 14.57
CA HIS A 311 7.01 -10.99 14.26
C HIS A 311 7.43 -9.91 13.27
N TRP A 312 7.91 -8.78 13.79
CA TRP A 312 8.36 -7.68 12.95
C TRP A 312 9.82 -7.87 12.51
N ILE A 313 10.05 -8.06 11.22
CA ILE A 313 11.35 -8.44 10.65
C ILE A 313 11.91 -7.25 9.86
N THR A 314 13.06 -6.73 10.30
CA THR A 314 13.72 -5.58 9.65
C THR A 314 15.11 -5.95 9.12
N PRO A 315 15.40 -5.74 7.82
CA PRO A 315 16.74 -5.96 7.29
C PRO A 315 17.74 -4.86 7.72
N THR A 316 17.22 -3.71 8.17
CA THR A 316 17.98 -2.56 8.65
C THR A 316 18.06 -2.55 10.18
N ASP A 317 19.14 -1.97 10.70
CA ASP A 317 19.36 -1.77 12.14
C ASP A 317 18.58 -0.57 12.68
N VAL A 318 17.30 -0.79 13.00
CA VAL A 318 16.40 0.26 13.51
C VAL A 318 16.63 0.57 14.99
N VAL A 319 17.05 -0.44 15.78
CA VAL A 319 17.39 -0.24 17.19
C VAL A 319 18.66 0.61 17.32
N GLY A 320 19.72 0.25 16.58
CA GLY A 320 20.93 1.06 16.59
C GLY A 320 20.73 2.46 16.00
N TYR A 321 19.73 2.65 15.11
CA TYR A 321 19.34 4.00 14.66
C TYR A 321 18.84 4.85 15.83
N LEU A 322 17.90 4.34 16.63
CA LEU A 322 17.39 5.05 17.81
C LEU A 322 18.50 5.33 18.84
N GLU A 323 19.31 4.33 19.16
CA GLU A 323 20.40 4.47 20.15
C GLU A 323 21.40 5.56 19.76
N ARG A 324 21.82 5.61 18.49
CA ARG A 324 22.73 6.66 17.97
C ARG A 324 22.10 8.05 17.99
N LYS A 325 20.78 8.12 17.79
CA LYS A 325 20.04 9.38 17.83
C LYS A 325 19.92 9.90 19.26
N GLU A 326 19.66 9.02 20.21
CA GLU A 326 19.55 9.34 21.64
C GLU A 326 20.90 9.66 22.29
N SER A 327 21.99 9.07 21.81
CA SER A 327 23.36 9.34 22.29
C SER A 327 23.97 10.64 21.74
N GLY A 328 23.34 11.28 20.74
CA GLY A 328 23.82 12.52 20.14
C GLY A 328 25.01 12.37 19.18
N GLU A 329 25.35 11.14 18.74
CA GLU A 329 26.43 10.88 17.78
C GLU A 329 26.02 11.24 16.33
N HIS A 330 25.71 12.52 16.09
CA HIS A 330 25.21 13.05 14.81
C HIS A 330 26.32 13.35 13.79
N LYS A 331 27.21 12.40 13.49
CA LYS A 331 28.27 12.69 12.50
C LYS A 331 27.93 12.41 11.05
N ASN A 332 26.90 11.61 10.71
CA ASN A 332 26.54 11.33 9.31
C ASN A 332 25.13 10.72 9.13
N VAL A 333 24.19 10.97 10.04
CA VAL A 333 22.79 10.57 9.77
C VAL A 333 22.19 11.66 8.89
N GLU A 334 22.48 11.60 7.59
CA GLU A 334 21.75 12.42 6.62
C GLU A 334 20.26 12.19 6.86
N MET A 335 19.56 13.28 7.18
CA MET A 335 18.19 13.35 7.60
C MET A 335 17.25 13.05 6.43
N ASN A 336 17.24 11.81 5.97
CA ASN A 336 16.05 11.24 5.37
C ASN A 336 15.24 10.67 6.53
N SER A 337 14.07 11.27 6.76
CA SER A 337 13.02 10.82 7.67
C SER A 337 12.50 9.43 7.27
N LEU A 338 13.35 8.40 7.35
CA LEU A 338 13.00 7.03 6.97
C LEU A 338 12.03 6.39 7.96
N PHE A 339 12.02 6.89 9.20
CA PHE A 339 11.22 6.38 10.31
C PHE A 339 10.49 7.53 10.98
N ASP A 340 9.25 7.29 11.38
CA ASP A 340 8.61 8.06 12.44
C ASP A 340 9.16 7.53 13.78
N ASP A 341 9.90 8.39 14.48
CA ASP A 341 10.56 8.07 15.75
C ASP A 341 9.59 7.69 16.87
N GLU A 342 8.39 8.28 16.88
CA GLU A 342 7.37 8.03 17.89
C GLU A 342 6.76 6.65 17.65
N VAL A 343 6.30 6.41 16.42
CA VAL A 343 5.74 5.11 16.00
C VAL A 343 6.75 3.98 16.19
N LEU A 344 8.02 4.22 15.86
CA LEU A 344 9.09 3.23 16.04
C LEU A 344 9.27 2.84 17.51
N ARG A 345 9.28 3.82 18.43
CA ARG A 345 9.40 3.54 19.87
C ARG A 345 8.18 2.81 20.40
N ASP A 346 6.99 3.23 20.00
CA ASP A 346 5.75 2.60 20.44
C ASP A 346 5.68 1.14 19.98
N LEU A 347 6.02 0.87 18.71
CA LEU A 347 6.02 -0.49 18.16
C LEU A 347 7.04 -1.40 18.87
N LEU A 348 8.25 -0.90 19.16
CA LEU A 348 9.27 -1.65 19.90
C LEU A 348 8.86 -1.97 21.34
N ASN A 349 8.07 -1.10 21.97
CA ASN A 349 7.59 -1.28 23.34
C ASN A 349 6.27 -2.06 23.43
N THR A 350 5.68 -2.44 22.30
CA THR A 350 4.40 -3.14 22.28
C THR A 350 4.57 -4.62 22.71
N PRO A 351 3.85 -5.12 23.74
CA PRO A 351 4.16 -6.41 24.36
C PRO A 351 4.07 -7.64 23.45
N ASN A 352 3.13 -7.65 22.50
CA ASN A 352 2.96 -8.74 21.54
C ASN A 352 3.75 -8.54 20.24
N VAL A 353 4.68 -7.59 20.20
CA VAL A 353 5.60 -7.42 19.07
C VAL A 353 6.94 -8.06 19.40
N LYS A 354 7.36 -9.00 18.56
CA LYS A 354 8.70 -9.61 18.62
C LYS A 354 9.53 -9.10 17.45
N HIS A 355 10.40 -8.14 17.73
CA HIS A 355 11.27 -7.54 16.72
C HIS A 355 12.49 -8.41 16.41
N HIS A 356 12.72 -8.66 15.12
CA HIS A 356 13.85 -9.39 14.57
C HIS A 356 14.76 -8.39 13.81
N ASN A 357 15.64 -7.72 14.56
CA ASN A 357 16.52 -6.68 14.04
C ASN A 357 17.66 -7.24 13.17
N ARG A 358 17.96 -6.56 12.04
CA ARG A 358 19.02 -6.96 11.09
C ARG A 358 18.83 -8.38 10.55
N VAL A 359 17.58 -8.72 10.24
CA VAL A 359 17.16 -10.02 9.72
C VAL A 359 16.54 -9.85 8.34
N ARG A 360 16.97 -10.67 7.38
CA ARG A 360 16.40 -10.72 6.03
C ARG A 360 15.36 -11.80 5.92
N LEU A 361 14.24 -11.51 5.29
CA LEU A 361 13.29 -12.50 4.83
C LEU A 361 13.85 -13.20 3.58
N ARG A 362 13.80 -14.53 3.54
CA ARG A 362 14.35 -15.37 2.46
C ARG A 362 13.28 -16.07 1.65
N GLU A 363 12.26 -16.61 2.33
CA GLU A 363 11.20 -17.41 1.72
C GLU A 363 9.96 -17.34 2.61
N VAL A 364 8.78 -17.38 1.98
CA VAL A 364 7.52 -17.66 2.67
C VAL A 364 7.23 -19.16 2.51
N GLU A 365 7.06 -19.86 3.62
CA GLU A 365 6.78 -21.30 3.66
C GLU A 365 5.30 -21.53 3.92
N GLY A 366 4.76 -22.59 3.32
CA GLY A 366 3.35 -22.93 3.46
C GLY A 366 3.02 -24.30 2.88
N ASP A 367 1.81 -24.77 3.13
CA ASP A 367 1.28 -26.01 2.57
C ASP A 367 -0.02 -25.77 1.79
N VAL A 368 -0.90 -26.75 1.70
CA VAL A 368 -2.17 -26.63 0.98
C VAL A 368 -3.19 -25.75 1.71
N ALA A 369 -3.02 -25.51 3.01
CA ALA A 369 -3.89 -24.67 3.83
C ALA A 369 -3.46 -23.20 3.80
N GLY A 370 -2.21 -22.90 3.42
CA GLY A 370 -1.68 -21.55 3.33
C GLY A 370 -0.28 -21.43 3.95
N VAL A 371 0.08 -20.22 4.36
CA VAL A 371 1.36 -19.92 5.03
C VAL A 371 1.45 -20.65 6.37
N THR A 372 2.62 -21.25 6.65
CA THR A 372 2.94 -21.93 7.92
C THR A 372 4.20 -21.38 8.59
N GLY A 373 4.94 -20.51 7.89
CA GLY A 373 6.09 -19.81 8.46
C GLY A 373 6.83 -18.95 7.46
N VAL A 374 7.85 -18.26 7.95
CA VAL A 374 8.79 -17.51 7.12
C VAL A 374 10.22 -17.92 7.41
N ARG A 375 10.99 -18.18 6.35
CA ARG A 375 12.43 -18.44 6.46
C ARG A 375 13.17 -17.12 6.50
N VAL A 376 14.00 -16.95 7.52
CA VAL A 376 14.75 -15.72 7.75
C VAL A 376 16.22 -15.99 8.00
N GLN A 377 17.06 -14.97 7.77
CA GLN A 377 18.49 -15.04 8.03
C GLN A 377 18.98 -13.74 8.66
N ALA A 378 19.55 -13.84 9.86
CA ALA A 378 20.24 -12.71 10.48
C ALA A 378 21.49 -12.33 9.68
N ILE A 379 21.76 -11.02 9.54
CA ILE A 379 22.92 -10.53 8.81
C ILE A 379 24.21 -11.03 9.48
N GLY A 380 24.99 -11.82 8.73
CA GLY A 380 26.24 -12.42 9.21
C GLY A 380 26.07 -13.81 9.84
N ALA A 381 24.84 -14.30 10.00
CA ALA A 381 24.59 -15.67 10.44
C ALA A 381 24.79 -16.67 9.28
N PRO A 382 25.45 -17.81 9.52
CA PRO A 382 25.67 -18.82 8.49
C PRO A 382 24.41 -19.64 8.17
N GLU A 383 23.47 -19.72 9.10
CA GLU A 383 22.27 -20.56 9.01
C GLU A 383 20.99 -19.73 8.90
N GLU A 384 20.01 -20.27 8.18
CA GLU A 384 18.66 -19.73 8.07
C GLU A 384 17.77 -20.38 9.13
N THR A 385 16.85 -19.62 9.69
CA THR A 385 15.90 -20.06 10.72
C THR A 385 14.48 -19.86 10.25
N VAL A 386 13.55 -20.71 10.70
CA VAL A 386 12.12 -20.56 10.40
C VAL A 386 11.43 -19.91 11.59
N ILE A 387 10.64 -18.88 11.32
CA ILE A 387 9.69 -18.31 12.26
C ILE A 387 8.31 -18.87 11.89
N PRO A 388 7.69 -19.71 12.74
CA PRO A 388 6.32 -20.16 12.52
C PRO A 388 5.36 -18.97 12.52
N CYS A 389 4.44 -18.92 11.56
CA CYS A 389 3.39 -17.92 11.48
C CYS A 389 2.33 -18.37 10.48
N GLU A 390 1.09 -17.93 10.67
CA GLU A 390 -0.04 -18.25 9.79
C GLU A 390 -0.25 -17.18 8.70
N GLY A 391 0.28 -15.97 8.92
CA GLY A 391 0.22 -14.85 7.97
C GLY A 391 1.57 -14.17 7.78
N ALA A 392 1.86 -13.73 6.56
CA ALA A 392 3.07 -13.02 6.18
C ALA A 392 2.72 -11.72 5.42
N PHE A 393 2.85 -10.60 6.11
CA PHE A 393 2.58 -9.26 5.58
C PHE A 393 3.87 -8.62 5.07
N ILE A 394 3.96 -8.35 3.78
CA ILE A 394 5.23 -8.01 3.12
C ILE A 394 5.24 -6.54 2.65
N TYR A 395 5.94 -5.69 3.41
CA TYR A 395 6.19 -4.27 3.14
C TYR A 395 7.67 -4.00 2.84
N GLY A 396 8.32 -4.96 2.20
CA GLY A 396 9.74 -4.89 1.86
C GLY A 396 10.05 -3.76 0.88
N ALA A 397 10.35 -2.57 1.41
CA ALA A 397 10.79 -1.35 0.73
C ALA A 397 10.27 -1.22 -0.72
N GLY A 398 9.16 -0.48 -0.87
CA GLY A 398 8.72 0.14 -2.13
C GLY A 398 9.71 1.23 -2.61
N GLY A 399 10.99 0.89 -2.71
CA GLY A 399 12.05 1.73 -3.27
C GLY A 399 12.49 1.25 -4.66
N GLY A 400 11.69 0.41 -5.30
CA GLY A 400 11.94 0.04 -6.68
C GLY A 400 11.49 1.12 -7.65
N SER A 401 11.85 0.93 -8.92
CA SER A 401 11.49 1.80 -10.04
C SER A 401 10.37 1.21 -10.91
N LYS A 402 9.68 0.16 -10.42
CA LYS A 402 8.62 -0.53 -11.17
C LYS A 402 7.26 0.14 -10.95
N PRO A 403 6.39 0.16 -11.97
CA PRO A 403 4.98 0.55 -11.80
C PRO A 403 4.28 -0.22 -10.67
N ILE A 404 3.38 0.45 -9.95
CA ILE A 404 2.53 -0.19 -8.94
C ILE A 404 1.24 -0.65 -9.63
N THR A 405 1.18 -1.91 -10.04
CA THR A 405 0.08 -2.47 -10.85
C THR A 405 -0.53 -3.75 -10.27
N ASP A 406 -0.14 -4.17 -9.06
CA ASP A 406 -0.55 -5.44 -8.43
C ASP A 406 -2.08 -5.57 -8.30
N PHE A 407 -2.78 -4.46 -8.02
CA PHE A 407 -4.24 -4.40 -7.87
C PHE A 407 -5.02 -4.55 -9.19
N LEU A 408 -4.32 -4.60 -10.33
CA LEU A 408 -4.93 -4.79 -11.65
C LEU A 408 -5.11 -6.26 -12.02
N GLY A 409 -4.71 -7.20 -11.16
CA GLY A 409 -4.88 -8.64 -11.37
C GLY A 409 -6.33 -8.99 -11.73
N GLY A 410 -6.52 -9.70 -12.84
CA GLY A 410 -7.85 -10.12 -13.32
C GLY A 410 -8.70 -9.02 -13.99
N SER A 411 -8.25 -7.76 -14.00
CA SER A 411 -8.99 -6.65 -14.65
C SER A 411 -8.95 -6.68 -16.19
N GLY A 412 -8.02 -7.43 -16.78
CA GLY A 412 -7.79 -7.43 -18.23
C GLY A 412 -7.06 -6.19 -18.76
N ILE A 413 -6.51 -5.33 -17.89
CA ILE A 413 -5.73 -4.17 -18.32
C ILE A 413 -4.36 -4.61 -18.85
N ASN A 414 -4.02 -4.14 -20.06
CA ASN A 414 -2.76 -4.47 -20.72
C ASN A 414 -1.57 -3.74 -20.07
N LEU A 415 -0.55 -4.52 -19.74
CA LEU A 415 0.75 -4.05 -19.24
C LEU A 415 1.85 -4.35 -20.26
N ASP A 416 2.90 -3.51 -20.30
CA ASP A 416 4.13 -3.78 -21.05
C ASP A 416 5.03 -4.82 -20.34
N GLU A 417 6.15 -5.16 -20.96
CA GLU A 417 7.10 -6.16 -20.42
C GLU A 417 7.73 -5.77 -19.08
N ASP A 418 7.73 -4.48 -18.75
CA ASP A 418 8.27 -3.92 -17.51
C ASP A 418 7.16 -3.62 -16.47
N GLY A 419 5.89 -3.96 -16.78
CA GLY A 419 4.73 -3.81 -15.91
C GLY A 419 4.01 -2.47 -16.01
N GLY A 420 4.34 -1.63 -17.00
CA GLY A 420 3.72 -0.32 -17.23
C GLY A 420 2.36 -0.42 -17.93
N VAL A 421 1.39 0.38 -17.51
CA VAL A 421 0.06 0.40 -18.17
C VAL A 421 0.16 1.00 -19.57
N ILE A 422 -0.32 0.27 -20.58
CA ILE A 422 -0.27 0.72 -21.98
C ILE A 422 -1.47 1.64 -22.29
N THR A 423 -1.16 2.88 -22.66
CA THR A 423 -2.15 3.90 -23.04
C THR A 423 -1.91 4.47 -24.43
N ASP A 424 -2.92 5.14 -24.97
CA ASP A 424 -2.76 6.04 -26.11
C ASP A 424 -2.23 7.44 -25.71
N ASP A 425 -2.11 8.33 -26.69
CA ASP A 425 -1.64 9.73 -26.50
C ASP A 425 -2.61 10.60 -25.69
N THR A 426 -3.85 10.13 -25.50
CA THR A 426 -4.89 10.78 -24.70
C THR A 426 -4.94 10.25 -23.26
N MET A 427 -4.00 9.37 -22.92
CA MET A 427 -3.86 8.66 -21.64
C MET A 427 -4.92 7.59 -21.40
N GLU A 428 -5.78 7.28 -22.38
CA GLU A 428 -6.78 6.23 -22.27
C GLU A 428 -6.11 4.85 -22.41
N SER A 429 -6.51 3.88 -21.60
CA SER A 429 -6.03 2.51 -21.68
C SER A 429 -6.41 1.92 -23.04
N THR A 430 -5.45 1.25 -23.66
CA THR A 430 -5.68 0.54 -24.94
C THR A 430 -6.61 -0.65 -24.81
N SER A 431 -6.84 -1.14 -23.59
CA SER A 431 -7.64 -2.33 -23.29
C SER A 431 -9.10 -2.01 -22.93
N HIS A 432 -9.37 -0.85 -22.31
CA HIS A 432 -10.66 -0.53 -21.73
C HIS A 432 -10.98 0.96 -21.84
N LYS A 433 -12.17 1.28 -22.38
CA LYS A 433 -12.64 2.66 -22.48
C LYS A 433 -13.04 3.23 -21.12
N GLY A 434 -12.78 4.52 -20.94
CA GLY A 434 -13.06 5.22 -19.68
C GLY A 434 -12.10 4.83 -18.55
N ILE A 435 -11.01 4.13 -18.85
CA ILE A 435 -9.90 3.89 -17.93
C ILE A 435 -8.69 4.62 -18.45
N PHE A 436 -8.07 5.42 -17.60
CA PHE A 436 -6.90 6.22 -17.94
C PHE A 436 -5.75 5.83 -17.04
N ALA A 437 -4.52 5.92 -17.54
CA ALA A 437 -3.33 5.78 -16.70
C ALA A 437 -2.42 6.97 -16.92
N ILE A 438 -1.85 7.52 -15.85
CA ILE A 438 -1.10 8.79 -15.89
C ILE A 438 0.15 8.76 -15.00
N GLY A 439 1.19 9.46 -15.45
CA GLY A 439 2.45 9.53 -14.74
C GLY A 439 3.21 8.21 -14.78
N ASP A 440 4.02 7.98 -13.75
CA ASP A 440 5.06 6.94 -13.80
C ASP A 440 4.53 5.50 -13.85
N ILE A 441 3.25 5.24 -13.56
CA ILE A 441 2.64 3.91 -13.70
C ILE A 441 2.70 3.38 -15.15
N ARG A 442 2.85 4.27 -16.13
CA ARG A 442 3.01 3.95 -17.56
C ARG A 442 4.45 3.56 -17.93
N ASN A 443 5.38 3.60 -16.98
CA ASN A 443 6.81 3.35 -17.16
C ASN A 443 7.47 4.12 -18.32
N THR A 444 7.13 5.40 -18.49
CA THR A 444 7.75 6.20 -19.55
C THR A 444 9.20 6.58 -19.21
N PRO A 445 10.01 6.99 -20.21
CA PRO A 445 11.41 7.37 -19.98
C PRO A 445 11.59 8.61 -19.07
N PHE A 446 10.57 9.46 -18.93
CA PHE A 446 10.67 10.75 -18.25
C PHE A 446 9.91 10.76 -16.92
N LYS A 447 10.58 10.34 -15.86
CA LYS A 447 10.06 10.28 -14.49
C LYS A 447 10.24 11.63 -13.78
N GLN A 448 9.46 12.64 -14.19
CA GLN A 448 9.56 14.02 -13.66
C GLN A 448 8.20 14.52 -13.22
N VAL A 449 8.15 15.30 -12.13
CA VAL A 449 6.91 15.86 -11.56
C VAL A 449 6.11 16.66 -12.59
N VAL A 450 6.78 17.48 -13.41
CA VAL A 450 6.13 18.29 -14.45
C VAL A 450 5.53 17.43 -15.56
N VAL A 451 6.16 16.30 -15.90
CA VAL A 451 5.65 15.36 -16.90
C VAL A 451 4.43 14.62 -16.33
N ALA A 452 4.53 14.12 -15.11
CA ALA A 452 3.42 13.48 -14.41
C ALA A 452 2.20 14.42 -14.27
N ALA A 453 2.41 15.70 -13.93
CA ALA A 453 1.36 16.71 -13.90
C ALA A 453 0.76 16.95 -15.29
N SER A 454 1.59 17.01 -16.34
CA SER A 454 1.12 17.13 -17.72
C SER A 454 0.19 15.98 -18.12
N ASP A 455 0.58 14.73 -17.83
CA ASP A 455 -0.26 13.55 -18.09
C ASP A 455 -1.63 13.67 -17.39
N GLY A 456 -1.65 14.13 -16.14
CA GLY A 456 -2.89 14.35 -15.39
C GLY A 456 -3.83 15.36 -16.06
N CYS A 457 -3.29 16.46 -16.59
CA CYS A 457 -4.06 17.45 -17.33
C CYS A 457 -4.61 16.88 -18.64
N VAL A 458 -3.78 16.17 -19.42
CA VAL A 458 -4.20 15.52 -20.67
C VAL A 458 -5.34 14.54 -20.42
N ALA A 459 -5.20 13.66 -19.42
CA ALA A 459 -6.24 12.70 -19.06
C ALA A 459 -7.54 13.39 -18.64
N ALA A 460 -7.47 14.47 -17.84
CA ALA A 460 -8.68 15.19 -17.42
C ALA A 460 -9.49 15.74 -18.61
N MET A 461 -8.82 16.26 -19.64
CA MET A 461 -9.49 16.70 -20.87
C MET A 461 -10.13 15.54 -21.64
N SER A 462 -9.44 14.39 -21.69
CA SER A 462 -9.94 13.17 -22.32
C SER A 462 -11.14 12.57 -21.57
N ILE A 463 -11.11 12.58 -20.25
CA ILE A 463 -12.20 12.14 -19.38
C ILE A 463 -13.44 13.02 -19.59
N GLU A 464 -13.28 14.35 -19.66
CA GLU A 464 -14.41 15.25 -19.93
C GLU A 464 -15.05 14.95 -21.29
N LYS A 465 -14.24 14.68 -22.33
CA LYS A 465 -14.72 14.24 -23.65
C LYS A 465 -15.48 12.92 -23.55
N PHE A 466 -14.91 11.92 -22.88
CA PHE A 466 -15.47 10.59 -22.71
C PHE A 466 -16.83 10.65 -22.00
N LEU A 467 -16.89 11.27 -20.81
CA LEU A 467 -18.11 11.33 -20.00
C LEU A 467 -19.22 12.16 -20.63
N LYS A 468 -18.89 13.14 -21.49
CA LYS A 468 -19.86 13.96 -22.24
C LYS A 468 -20.19 13.37 -23.62
N GLY A 469 -19.65 12.20 -23.98
CA GLY A 469 -19.92 11.52 -25.26
C GLY A 469 -19.50 12.32 -26.49
N ARG A 470 -18.50 13.21 -26.37
CA ARG A 470 -18.06 14.06 -27.48
C ARG A 470 -17.19 13.29 -28.46
N LYS A 471 -17.38 13.52 -29.76
CA LYS A 471 -16.52 12.93 -30.82
C LYS A 471 -15.11 13.52 -30.83
N ILE A 472 -14.96 14.78 -30.42
CA ILE A 472 -13.70 15.54 -30.44
C ILE A 472 -13.45 16.23 -29.10
N ILE A 473 -12.17 16.42 -28.76
CA ILE A 473 -11.77 17.27 -27.64
C ILE A 473 -12.10 18.72 -28.03
N LYS A 474 -12.71 19.47 -27.10
CA LYS A 474 -12.92 20.91 -27.30
C LYS A 474 -11.59 21.61 -27.09
N VAL A 475 -11.00 22.11 -28.17
CA VAL A 475 -9.77 22.90 -28.11
C VAL A 475 -10.11 24.37 -27.89
N ASP A 476 -9.32 25.07 -27.07
CA ASP A 476 -9.49 26.50 -26.83
C ASP A 476 -9.12 27.33 -28.07
N TRP A 477 -8.13 26.86 -28.83
CA TRP A 477 -7.61 27.52 -30.02
C TRP A 477 -7.44 26.52 -31.14
N VAL A 478 -7.95 26.88 -32.33
CA VAL A 478 -7.73 26.10 -33.54
C VAL A 478 -6.60 26.78 -34.30
N HIS A 479 -5.45 26.12 -34.41
CA HIS A 479 -4.41 26.54 -35.34
C HIS A 479 -4.93 26.28 -36.76
N LYS A 480 -5.25 27.36 -37.47
CA LYS A 480 -5.68 27.34 -38.87
C LYS A 480 -4.52 27.65 -39.79
#